data_AF-A0A8S3QBD2-F1
#
_entry.id   AF-A0A8S3QBD2-F1
#
_cell.length_a   1.000
_cell.length_b   1.000
_cell.length_c   1.000
_cell.angle_alpha   90.00
_cell.angle_beta   90.00
_cell.angle_gamma   90.00
#
_symmetry.space_group_name_H-M   'P 1'
#
loop_
_entity.id
_entity.type
_entity.pdbx_description
1 polymer ?
#
loop_
_entity_poly.entity_id
_entity_poly.type
_entity_poly.pdbx_seq_one_letter_code
_entity_poly.pdbx_strand_id
1 'polypeptide(L)'
;MSKDDRSDFLSWYKTKTNEVFDFAKEIKEYCCSDTTILREGVLRFRDLMLEVTGTGKTKNTHGQGVDVLDYVTIASVCMGVYKTNFLKEQYDVEVLRQDTDDIDQIPMTFTEKGFDVLDHDTWKSSETFLSENPQSKFGQRKFVKSPLAHVPSEGYTKRYNHSKSSIVWLEWMMKEEKMSIQHALNRGEFKIQKYD
;
A
#
# COMPACT_ATOMS: atom_id res chain seq x y z
N MET A 1 22.10 30.25 -22.14
CA MET A 1 21.27 31.20 -22.91
C MET A 1 21.87 31.36 -24.29
N SER A 2 21.04 31.23 -25.32
CA SER A 2 21.41 31.59 -26.70
C SER A 2 21.71 33.10 -26.81
N LYS A 3 22.35 33.51 -27.91
CA LYS A 3 22.52 34.94 -28.24
C LYS A 3 21.16 35.63 -28.41
N ASP A 4 20.18 34.92 -28.94
CA ASP A 4 18.82 35.43 -29.17
C ASP A 4 18.07 35.62 -27.85
N ASP A 5 18.04 34.60 -26.97
CA ASP A 5 17.45 34.72 -25.62
C ASP A 5 18.04 35.88 -24.82
N ARG A 6 19.34 36.15 -25.00
CA ARG A 6 20.03 37.25 -24.32
C ARG A 6 19.60 38.61 -24.86
N SER A 7 19.39 38.74 -26.17
CA SER A 7 18.84 39.95 -26.78
C SER A 7 17.46 40.26 -26.21
N ASP A 8 16.59 39.25 -26.17
CA ASP A 8 15.22 39.38 -25.69
C ASP A 8 15.18 39.77 -24.21
N PHE A 9 15.99 39.09 -23.37
CA PHE A 9 16.13 39.46 -21.97
C PHE A 9 16.60 40.90 -21.77
N LEU A 10 17.61 41.35 -22.52
CA LEU A 10 18.13 42.72 -22.41
C LEU A 10 17.10 43.77 -22.86
N SER A 11 16.29 43.45 -23.87
CA SER A 11 15.20 44.33 -24.30
C SER A 11 14.13 44.47 -23.21
N TRP A 12 13.71 43.35 -22.60
CA TRP A 12 12.78 43.34 -21.47
C TRP A 12 13.36 44.06 -20.25
N TYR A 13 14.61 43.79 -19.88
CA TYR A 13 15.26 44.40 -18.72
C TYR A 13 15.27 45.93 -18.80
N LYS A 14 15.56 46.49 -19.99
CA LYS A 14 15.51 47.96 -20.22
C LYS A 14 14.11 48.56 -20.00
N THR A 15 13.04 47.78 -20.14
CA THR A 15 11.68 48.26 -19.83
C THR A 15 11.41 48.31 -18.33
N LYS A 16 12.14 47.51 -17.55
CA LYS A 16 11.96 47.35 -16.10
C LYS A 16 12.93 48.15 -15.23
N THR A 17 13.98 48.74 -15.81
CA THR A 17 15.03 49.47 -15.08
C THR A 17 14.56 50.66 -14.24
N ASN A 18 13.39 51.23 -14.54
CA ASN A 18 12.85 52.39 -13.81
C ASN A 18 11.76 52.01 -12.78
N GLU A 19 11.44 50.74 -12.63
CA GLU A 19 10.43 50.27 -11.67
C GLU A 19 11.09 50.01 -10.30
N VAL A 20 10.44 50.45 -9.22
CA VAL A 20 10.90 50.16 -7.85
C VAL A 20 10.45 48.75 -7.49
N PHE A 21 11.41 47.87 -7.25
CA PHE A 21 11.14 46.49 -6.85
C PHE A 21 10.80 46.40 -5.36
N ASP A 22 9.53 46.12 -5.05
CA ASP A 22 9.07 45.86 -3.68
C ASP A 22 9.26 44.37 -3.35
N PHE A 23 10.39 44.06 -2.71
CA PHE A 23 10.73 42.68 -2.37
C PHE A 23 9.66 41.98 -1.53
N ALA A 24 9.00 42.69 -0.61
CA ALA A 24 8.02 42.09 0.29
C ALA A 24 6.75 41.65 -0.46
N LYS A 25 6.34 42.45 -1.44
CA LYS A 25 5.24 42.09 -2.33
C LYS A 25 5.61 40.94 -3.26
N GLU A 26 6.75 41.06 -3.93
CA GLU A 26 7.19 40.14 -4.99
C GLU A 26 7.50 38.73 -4.45
N ILE A 27 8.16 38.63 -3.29
CA ILE A 27 8.45 37.32 -2.68
C ILE A 27 7.17 36.60 -2.26
N LYS A 28 6.16 37.35 -1.78
CA LYS A 28 4.87 36.80 -1.40
C LYS A 28 4.13 36.29 -2.63
N GLU A 29 4.06 37.09 -3.68
CA GLU A 29 3.41 36.71 -4.94
C GLU A 29 4.08 35.49 -5.57
N TYR A 30 5.41 35.44 -5.58
CA TYR A 30 6.17 34.28 -6.03
C TYR A 30 5.85 33.01 -5.22
N CYS A 31 5.93 33.06 -3.89
CA CYS A 31 5.65 31.89 -3.05
C CYS A 31 4.20 31.38 -3.19
N CYS A 32 3.23 32.30 -3.31
CA CYS A 32 1.83 31.93 -3.56
C CYS A 32 1.65 31.29 -4.94
N SER A 33 2.32 31.82 -5.97
CA SER A 33 2.27 31.27 -7.32
C SER A 33 2.90 29.88 -7.39
N ASP A 34 4.09 29.69 -6.80
CA ASP A 34 4.83 28.42 -6.81
C ASP A 34 4.02 27.29 -6.14
N THR A 35 3.50 27.55 -4.94
CA THR A 35 2.65 26.58 -4.22
C THR A 35 1.34 26.28 -4.95
N THR A 36 0.77 27.28 -5.65
CA THR A 36 -0.41 27.06 -6.48
C THR A 36 -0.10 26.15 -7.67
N ILE A 37 0.99 26.41 -8.40
CA ILE A 37 1.41 25.59 -9.54
C ILE A 37 1.68 24.15 -9.11
N LEU A 38 2.38 23.95 -7.99
CA LEU A 38 2.65 22.61 -7.45
C LEU A 38 1.35 21.89 -7.08
N ARG A 39 0.39 22.58 -6.45
CA ARG A 39 -0.91 22.01 -6.10
C ARG A 39 -1.68 21.59 -7.36
N GLU A 40 -1.83 22.48 -8.32
CA GLU A 40 -2.57 22.19 -9.57
C GLU A 40 -1.89 21.07 -10.36
N GLY A 41 -0.55 21.04 -10.39
CA GLY A 41 0.21 19.96 -11.04
C GLY A 41 -0.03 18.60 -10.39
N VAL A 42 -0.01 18.53 -9.06
CA VAL A 42 -0.28 17.29 -8.31
C VAL A 42 -1.73 16.84 -8.48
N LEU A 43 -2.70 17.76 -8.43
CA LEU A 43 -4.11 17.43 -8.66
C LEU A 43 -4.33 16.87 -10.07
N ARG A 44 -3.75 17.52 -11.09
CA ARG A 44 -3.85 17.02 -12.46
C ARG A 44 -3.19 15.67 -12.65
N PHE A 45 -2.02 15.46 -12.02
CA PHE A 45 -1.34 14.16 -12.05
C PHE A 45 -2.17 13.07 -11.37
N ARG A 46 -2.78 13.36 -10.21
CA ARG A 46 -3.68 12.45 -9.50
C ARG A 46 -4.87 12.05 -10.37
N ASP A 47 -5.54 13.02 -10.99
CA ASP A 47 -6.69 12.75 -11.86
C ASP A 47 -6.32 11.85 -13.03
N LEU A 48 -5.21 12.15 -13.73
CA LEU A 48 -4.71 11.34 -14.83
C LEU A 48 -4.37 9.92 -14.39
N MET A 49 -3.74 9.77 -13.22
CA MET A 49 -3.37 8.45 -12.71
C MET A 49 -4.59 7.64 -12.31
N LEU A 50 -5.56 8.24 -11.63
CA LEU A 50 -6.84 7.57 -11.31
C LEU A 50 -7.60 7.16 -12.57
N GLU A 51 -7.58 8.02 -13.60
CA GLU A 51 -8.20 7.74 -14.90
C GLU A 51 -7.52 6.57 -15.63
N VAL A 52 -6.19 6.56 -15.72
CA VAL A 52 -5.42 5.54 -16.46
C VAL A 52 -5.37 4.21 -15.70
N THR A 53 -5.32 4.25 -14.37
CA THR A 53 -5.17 3.04 -13.54
C THR A 53 -6.50 2.45 -13.10
N GLY A 54 -7.58 3.25 -13.14
CA GLY A 54 -8.93 2.81 -12.81
C GLY A 54 -9.52 1.92 -13.90
N THR A 55 -9.77 0.64 -13.58
CA THR A 55 -10.53 -0.24 -14.46
C THR A 55 -11.99 0.19 -14.48
N GLY A 56 -12.45 0.79 -15.57
CA GLY A 56 -13.75 1.45 -15.68
C GLY A 56 -14.95 0.62 -15.21
N LYS A 57 -15.35 0.76 -13.93
CA LYS A 57 -16.71 0.51 -13.43
C LYS A 57 -17.07 1.46 -12.29
N THR A 58 -17.83 2.49 -12.67
CA THR A 58 -18.67 3.38 -11.84
C THR A 58 -18.01 4.66 -11.31
N LYS A 59 -18.62 5.79 -11.68
CA LYS A 59 -18.21 7.16 -11.35
C LYS A 59 -18.45 7.57 -9.88
N ASN A 60 -18.86 6.65 -9.01
CA ASN A 60 -19.47 6.99 -7.73
C ASN A 60 -18.94 6.18 -6.52
N THR A 61 -17.67 5.79 -6.48
CA THR A 61 -17.03 5.31 -5.23
C THR A 61 -15.54 5.71 -5.20
N HIS A 62 -15.08 6.18 -4.04
CA HIS A 62 -13.68 6.53 -3.76
C HIS A 62 -12.74 5.30 -3.76
N GLY A 63 -12.52 4.63 -4.90
CA GLY A 63 -11.46 3.61 -4.95
C GLY A 63 -11.57 2.59 -6.06
N GLN A 64 -11.09 2.93 -7.26
CA GLN A 64 -10.77 1.92 -8.28
C GLN A 64 -9.45 2.19 -9.03
N GLY A 65 -8.88 3.39 -8.95
CA GLY A 65 -7.53 3.68 -9.43
C GLY A 65 -6.53 3.76 -8.29
N VAL A 66 -5.25 3.67 -8.62
CA VAL A 66 -4.16 3.89 -7.66
C VAL A 66 -4.06 5.39 -7.41
N ASP A 67 -4.36 5.82 -6.19
CA ASP A 67 -4.17 7.22 -5.80
C ASP A 67 -2.68 7.49 -5.59
N VAL A 68 -2.17 8.49 -6.29
CA VAL A 68 -0.77 8.90 -6.19
C VAL A 68 -0.43 9.44 -4.80
N LEU A 69 -1.42 9.97 -4.08
CA LEU A 69 -1.24 10.58 -2.76
C LEU A 69 -1.12 9.55 -1.63
N ASP A 70 -1.45 8.28 -1.88
CA ASP A 70 -1.22 7.19 -0.93
C ASP A 70 0.26 6.80 -0.83
N TYR A 71 1.10 7.35 -1.72
CA TYR A 71 2.50 7.00 -1.85
C TYR A 71 3.39 8.24 -1.77
N VAL A 72 4.53 8.10 -1.09
CA VAL A 72 5.47 9.22 -0.90
C VAL A 72 6.30 9.49 -2.16
N THR A 73 6.55 8.47 -2.99
CA THR A 73 7.42 8.58 -4.16
C THR A 73 6.76 8.03 -5.43
N ILE A 74 7.19 8.54 -6.59
CA ILE A 74 6.73 8.04 -7.90
C ILE A 74 7.06 6.54 -8.05
N ALA A 75 8.22 6.08 -7.58
CA ALA A 75 8.58 4.66 -7.63
C ALA A 75 7.59 3.78 -6.84
N SER A 76 7.17 4.24 -5.65
CA SER A 76 6.14 3.55 -4.87
C SER A 76 4.77 3.57 -5.55
N VAL A 77 4.40 4.65 -6.25
CA VAL A 77 3.19 4.69 -7.08
C VAL A 77 3.28 3.64 -8.20
N CYS A 78 4.38 3.59 -8.95
CA CYS A 78 4.56 2.60 -10.01
C CYS A 78 4.44 1.16 -9.49
N MET A 79 5.00 0.89 -8.31
CA MET A 79 4.85 -0.40 -7.64
C MET A 79 3.41 -0.67 -7.22
N GLY A 80 2.69 0.34 -6.72
CA GLY A 80 1.26 0.27 -6.43
C GLY A 80 0.46 -0.14 -7.67
N VAL A 81 0.67 0.56 -8.79
CA VAL A 81 0.04 0.26 -10.09
C VAL A 81 0.36 -1.16 -10.56
N TYR A 82 1.62 -1.58 -10.44
CA TYR A 82 2.01 -2.94 -10.79
C TYR A 82 1.26 -3.98 -9.95
N LYS A 83 1.20 -3.78 -8.64
CA LYS A 83 0.53 -4.70 -7.71
C LYS A 83 -0.98 -4.78 -7.92
N THR A 84 -1.63 -3.66 -8.26
CA THR A 84 -3.09 -3.65 -8.43
C THR A 84 -3.53 -4.19 -9.78
N ASN A 85 -2.80 -3.87 -10.86
CA ASN A 85 -3.29 -4.13 -12.21
C ASN A 85 -2.55 -5.30 -12.88
N PHE A 86 -1.27 -5.52 -12.57
CA PHE A 86 -0.44 -6.44 -13.35
C PHE A 86 0.02 -7.68 -12.57
N LEU A 87 0.03 -7.63 -11.24
CA LEU A 87 0.51 -8.73 -10.42
C LEU A 87 -0.49 -9.88 -10.40
N LYS A 88 -0.04 -11.05 -10.86
CA LYS A 88 -0.80 -12.30 -10.84
C LYS A 88 -0.31 -13.17 -9.69
N GLU A 89 -1.20 -13.42 -8.75
CA GLU A 89 -0.92 -14.22 -7.57
C GLU A 89 -1.79 -15.47 -7.55
N GLN A 90 -1.20 -16.57 -7.09
CA GLN A 90 -1.90 -17.84 -6.95
C GLN A 90 -2.21 -18.11 -5.48
N TYR A 91 -3.47 -18.47 -5.24
CA TYR A 91 -4.01 -18.80 -3.94
C TYR A 91 -4.74 -20.13 -4.02
N ASP A 92 -4.67 -20.94 -2.97
CA ASP A 92 -5.62 -22.01 -2.76
C ASP A 92 -6.79 -21.43 -1.99
N VAL A 93 -8.01 -21.67 -2.47
CA VAL A 93 -9.23 -21.09 -1.92
C VAL A 93 -10.16 -22.22 -1.53
N GLU A 94 -10.65 -22.15 -0.31
CA GLU A 94 -11.69 -23.04 0.16
C GLU A 94 -13.01 -22.69 -0.54
N VAL A 95 -13.63 -23.67 -1.18
CA VAL A 95 -14.93 -23.52 -1.82
C VAL A 95 -15.89 -24.54 -1.24
N LEU A 96 -17.00 -24.04 -0.71
CA LEU A 96 -18.13 -24.83 -0.28
C LEU A 96 -19.07 -25.01 -1.47
N ARG A 97 -19.19 -26.24 -1.96
CA ARG A 97 -20.09 -26.61 -3.06
C ARG A 97 -21.48 -26.99 -2.54
N GLN A 98 -22.48 -26.87 -3.41
CA GLN A 98 -23.90 -26.86 -3.03
C GLN A 98 -24.43 -28.12 -2.33
N ASP A 99 -23.77 -29.27 -2.47
CA ASP A 99 -24.39 -30.57 -2.18
C ASP A 99 -23.63 -31.44 -1.14
N THR A 100 -22.52 -30.94 -0.60
CA THR A 100 -21.71 -31.64 0.40
C THR A 100 -21.13 -30.64 1.40
N ASP A 101 -21.09 -31.00 2.69
CA ASP A 101 -20.29 -30.26 3.71
C ASP A 101 -18.77 -30.34 3.45
N ASP A 102 -18.37 -30.94 2.32
CA ASP A 102 -16.99 -31.06 1.88
C ASP A 102 -16.44 -29.71 1.41
N ILE A 103 -15.31 -29.34 1.99
CA ILE A 103 -14.55 -28.13 1.66
C ILE A 103 -13.49 -28.53 0.64
N ASP A 104 -13.67 -28.08 -0.60
CA ASP A 104 -12.66 -28.25 -1.65
C ASP A 104 -11.64 -27.11 -1.58
N GLN A 105 -10.35 -27.42 -1.60
CA GLN A 105 -9.30 -26.43 -1.81
C GLN A 105 -8.93 -26.41 -3.29
N ILE A 106 -9.28 -25.31 -3.97
CA ILE A 106 -9.03 -25.16 -5.40
C ILE A 106 -8.05 -24.01 -5.70
N PRO A 107 -7.09 -24.21 -6.62
CA PRO A 107 -6.21 -23.14 -7.05
C PRO A 107 -6.97 -22.03 -7.76
N MET A 108 -6.66 -20.78 -7.41
CA MET A 108 -7.26 -19.57 -7.95
C MET A 108 -6.18 -18.55 -8.27
N THR A 109 -6.31 -17.87 -9.40
CA THR A 109 -5.46 -16.75 -9.80
C THR A 109 -6.30 -15.49 -9.96
N PHE A 110 -5.94 -14.40 -9.30
CA PHE A 110 -6.62 -13.11 -9.50
C PHE A 110 -6.13 -12.42 -10.77
N THR A 111 -7.06 -11.84 -11.52
CA THR A 111 -6.79 -11.12 -12.76
C THR A 111 -7.53 -9.78 -12.78
N GLU A 112 -7.18 -8.89 -13.70
CA GLU A 112 -7.88 -7.60 -13.88
C GLU A 112 -9.41 -7.76 -14.07
N LYS A 113 -9.86 -8.90 -14.61
CA LYS A 113 -11.27 -9.18 -14.91
C LYS A 113 -11.99 -9.94 -13.79
N GLY A 114 -11.30 -10.28 -12.71
CA GLY A 114 -11.84 -11.04 -11.59
C GLY A 114 -10.87 -12.12 -11.12
N PHE A 115 -11.23 -13.38 -11.34
CA PHE A 115 -10.42 -14.52 -10.93
C PHE A 115 -10.59 -15.67 -11.92
N ASP A 116 -9.54 -16.47 -12.07
CA ASP A 116 -9.57 -17.75 -12.77
C ASP A 116 -9.40 -18.86 -11.73
N VAL A 117 -10.22 -19.90 -11.81
CA VAL A 117 -10.24 -21.04 -10.88
C VAL A 117 -9.98 -22.32 -11.65
N LEU A 118 -9.16 -23.21 -11.09
CA LEU A 118 -8.99 -24.57 -11.59
C LEU A 118 -10.09 -25.46 -10.99
N ASP A 119 -11.08 -25.81 -11.81
CA ASP A 119 -12.20 -26.66 -11.42
C ASP A 119 -12.20 -27.94 -12.27
N HIS A 120 -12.16 -29.11 -11.63
CA HIS A 120 -12.08 -30.42 -12.30
C HIS A 120 -11.05 -30.45 -13.44
N ASP A 121 -9.79 -30.09 -13.13
CA ASP A 121 -8.65 -30.01 -14.07
C ASP A 121 -8.81 -29.02 -15.24
N THR A 122 -9.82 -28.15 -15.21
CA THR A 122 -10.04 -27.14 -16.24
C THR A 122 -10.04 -25.73 -15.65
N TRP A 123 -9.24 -24.83 -16.23
CA TRP A 123 -9.26 -23.42 -15.84
C TRP A 123 -10.52 -22.74 -16.36
N LYS A 124 -11.29 -22.15 -15.45
CA LYS A 124 -12.52 -21.41 -15.75
C LYS A 124 -12.40 -19.97 -15.26
N SER A 125 -12.93 -19.04 -16.06
CA SER A 125 -13.01 -17.63 -15.66
C SER A 125 -14.07 -17.44 -14.58
N SER A 126 -14.02 -16.29 -13.89
CA SER A 126 -14.97 -15.96 -12.83
C SER A 126 -16.42 -16.00 -13.31
N GLU A 127 -16.69 -15.56 -14.54
CA GLU A 127 -18.04 -15.57 -15.12
C GLU A 127 -18.53 -17.00 -15.35
N THR A 128 -17.70 -17.85 -15.97
CA THR A 128 -18.02 -19.25 -16.24
C THR A 128 -18.21 -20.02 -14.95
N PHE A 129 -17.27 -19.89 -13.99
CA PHE A 129 -17.32 -20.59 -12.72
C PHE A 129 -18.57 -20.24 -11.90
N LEU A 130 -18.91 -18.94 -11.79
CA LEU A 130 -20.10 -18.50 -11.07
C LEU A 130 -21.41 -18.88 -11.78
N SER A 131 -21.41 -18.96 -13.12
CA SER A 131 -22.58 -19.42 -13.87
C SER A 131 -22.88 -20.91 -13.64
N GLU A 132 -21.84 -21.72 -13.50
CA GLU A 132 -21.94 -23.15 -13.24
C GLU A 132 -22.17 -23.46 -11.76
N ASN A 133 -21.69 -22.60 -10.85
CA ASN A 133 -21.77 -22.80 -9.41
C ASN A 133 -22.34 -21.57 -8.67
N PRO A 134 -23.60 -21.18 -8.91
CA PRO A 134 -24.16 -19.90 -8.48
C PRO A 134 -24.30 -19.71 -6.96
N GLN A 135 -24.29 -20.77 -6.15
CA GLN A 135 -24.36 -20.68 -4.67
C GLN A 135 -23.06 -21.06 -3.96
N SER A 136 -21.94 -21.16 -4.70
CA SER A 136 -20.64 -21.44 -4.09
C SER A 136 -20.24 -20.33 -3.12
N LYS A 137 -19.75 -20.72 -1.93
CA LYS A 137 -19.17 -19.78 -0.96
C LYS A 137 -17.66 -19.96 -0.91
N PHE A 138 -16.96 -18.84 -0.99
CA PHE A 138 -15.50 -18.80 -0.82
C PHE A 138 -15.15 -18.61 0.65
N GLY A 139 -14.31 -19.51 1.17
CA GLY A 139 -13.78 -19.51 2.54
C GLY A 139 -12.40 -18.86 2.63
N GLN A 140 -11.49 -19.48 3.40
CA GLN A 140 -10.15 -18.92 3.58
C GLN A 140 -9.31 -19.01 2.30
N ARG A 141 -8.37 -18.07 2.16
CA ARG A 141 -7.40 -18.01 1.07
C ARG A 141 -6.02 -18.29 1.63
N LYS A 142 -5.34 -19.28 1.06
CA LYS A 142 -3.96 -19.62 1.39
C LYS A 142 -3.05 -19.22 0.23
N PHE A 143 -2.07 -18.37 0.51
CA PHE A 143 -1.10 -17.96 -0.49
C PHE A 143 -0.23 -19.13 -0.95
N VAL A 144 -0.07 -19.28 -2.26
CA VAL A 144 0.77 -20.34 -2.88
C VAL A 144 2.02 -19.72 -3.48
N LYS A 145 1.87 -18.83 -4.46
CA LYS A 145 3.01 -18.21 -5.14
C LYS A 145 2.67 -16.85 -5.74
N SER A 146 3.69 -16.00 -5.80
CA SER A 146 3.68 -14.71 -6.49
C SER A 146 5.04 -14.46 -7.13
N PRO A 147 5.09 -13.76 -8.28
CA PRO A 147 6.35 -13.27 -8.85
C PRO A 147 7.11 -12.31 -7.91
N LEU A 148 6.38 -11.65 -7.00
CA LEU A 148 6.96 -10.78 -5.98
C LEU A 148 7.02 -11.49 -4.64
N ALA A 149 8.10 -11.26 -3.90
CA ALA A 149 8.24 -11.79 -2.55
C ALA A 149 7.17 -11.19 -1.63
N HIS A 150 6.41 -12.05 -0.95
CA HIS A 150 5.45 -11.63 0.05
C HIS A 150 6.15 -11.47 1.40
N VAL A 151 5.85 -10.39 2.13
CA VAL A 151 6.30 -10.24 3.51
C VAL A 151 5.51 -11.24 4.36
N PRO A 152 6.13 -12.06 5.22
CA PRO A 152 5.39 -12.95 6.11
C PRO A 152 4.40 -12.15 6.97
N SER A 153 3.22 -12.71 7.28
CA SER A 153 2.21 -12.04 8.12
C SER A 153 2.75 -11.62 9.48
N GLU A 154 3.68 -12.41 10.03
CA GLU A 154 4.37 -12.14 11.30
C GLU A 154 5.55 -11.16 11.18
N GLY A 155 5.90 -10.74 9.97
CA GLY A 155 7.08 -9.93 9.65
C GLY A 155 8.35 -10.77 9.50
N TYR A 156 9.47 -10.09 9.25
CA TYR A 156 10.79 -10.73 9.08
C TYR A 156 11.51 -11.03 10.40
N THR A 157 10.99 -10.55 11.52
CA THR A 157 11.56 -10.72 12.85
C THR A 157 10.62 -11.52 13.73
N LYS A 158 11.15 -12.44 14.54
CA LYS A 158 10.35 -13.07 15.61
C LYS A 158 9.90 -11.96 16.55
N ARG A 159 8.60 -11.67 16.57
CA ARG A 159 8.02 -10.72 17.53
C ARG A 159 8.10 -11.34 18.91
N TYR A 160 9.03 -10.84 19.72
CA TYR A 160 9.03 -11.10 21.15
C TYR A 160 8.16 -10.04 21.81
N ASN A 161 7.21 -10.46 22.64
CA ASN A 161 6.38 -9.54 23.42
C ASN A 161 7.16 -8.86 24.57
N HIS A 162 8.45 -9.15 24.70
CA HIS A 162 9.33 -8.63 25.73
C HIS A 162 10.56 -7.94 25.12
N SER A 163 11.02 -6.88 25.79
CA SER A 163 12.29 -6.22 25.46
C SER A 163 13.47 -7.05 25.95
N LYS A 164 14.45 -7.29 25.07
CA LYS A 164 15.69 -7.99 25.43
C LYS A 164 16.46 -7.26 26.54
N SER A 165 16.55 -5.93 26.45
CA SER A 165 17.22 -5.12 27.46
C SER A 165 16.55 -5.21 28.83
N SER A 166 15.21 -5.28 28.85
CA SER A 166 14.46 -5.46 30.10
C SER A 166 14.71 -6.83 30.72
N ILE A 167 14.76 -7.92 29.93
CA ILE A 167 15.07 -9.26 30.45
C ILE A 167 16.48 -9.31 31.05
N VAL A 168 17.47 -8.77 30.35
CA VAL A 168 18.86 -8.75 30.84
C VAL A 168 18.98 -7.99 32.17
N TRP A 169 18.26 -6.87 32.31
CA TRP A 169 18.23 -6.10 33.54
C TRP A 169 17.56 -6.85 34.70
N LEU A 170 16.43 -7.53 34.44
CA LEU A 170 15.75 -8.35 35.46
C LEU A 170 16.64 -9.51 35.93
N GLU A 171 17.34 -10.18 35.01
CA GLU A 171 18.30 -11.25 35.36
C GLU A 171 19.49 -10.74 36.18
N TRP A 172 20.00 -9.55 35.86
CA TRP A 172 21.05 -8.90 36.63
C TRP A 172 20.56 -8.57 38.05
N MET A 173 19.37 -8.00 38.19
CA MET A 173 18.76 -7.67 39.48
C MET A 173 18.51 -8.91 40.34
N MET A 174 18.06 -10.02 39.74
CA MET A 174 17.91 -11.30 40.45
C MET A 174 19.22 -11.78 41.08
N LYS A 175 20.36 -11.53 40.41
CA LYS A 175 21.69 -11.90 40.90
C LYS A 175 22.18 -10.95 42.00
N GLU A 176 22.00 -9.64 41.81
CA GLU A 176 22.50 -8.62 42.74
C GLU A 176 21.76 -8.63 44.08
N GLU A 177 20.42 -8.61 44.01
CA GLU A 177 19.54 -8.52 45.19
C GLU A 177 19.18 -9.89 45.78
N LYS A 178 19.64 -11.00 45.16
CA LYS A 178 19.28 -12.39 45.53
C LYS A 178 17.77 -12.62 45.63
N MET A 179 16.98 -11.93 44.81
CA MET A 179 15.53 -12.06 44.74
C MET A 179 15.12 -12.86 43.51
N SER A 180 14.04 -13.64 43.63
CA SER A 180 13.46 -14.38 42.49
C SER A 180 12.43 -13.51 41.77
N ILE A 181 12.76 -13.04 40.56
CA ILE A 181 11.85 -12.26 39.71
C ILE A 181 11.32 -13.13 38.57
N GLN A 182 10.00 -13.16 38.38
CA GLN A 182 9.37 -13.85 37.27
C GLN A 182 9.30 -12.94 36.03
N HIS A 183 9.73 -13.45 34.87
CA HIS A 183 9.71 -12.74 33.60
C HIS A 183 9.48 -13.67 32.39
N ALA A 184 9.27 -13.08 31.22
CA ALA A 184 8.81 -13.80 30.01
C ALA A 184 9.67 -15.02 29.61
N LEU A 185 11.01 -14.93 29.72
CA LEU A 185 11.93 -16.03 29.37
C LEU A 185 12.20 -17.08 30.46
N ASN A 186 11.70 -16.92 31.70
CA ASN A 186 11.93 -17.90 32.77
C ASN A 186 10.70 -18.78 33.07
N ARG A 187 9.65 -18.21 33.67
CA ARG A 187 8.38 -18.86 34.04
C ARG A 187 7.19 -18.21 33.33
N GLY A 188 7.45 -17.36 32.34
CA GLY A 188 6.44 -16.61 31.60
C GLY A 188 6.00 -15.32 32.30
N GLU A 189 5.14 -14.56 31.63
CA GLU A 189 4.59 -13.30 32.14
C GLU A 189 3.52 -13.57 33.22
N PHE A 190 3.61 -12.85 34.33
CA PHE A 190 2.62 -12.93 35.40
C PHE A 190 1.43 -12.01 35.09
N LYS A 191 0.25 -12.58 34.86
CA LYS A 191 -0.98 -11.82 34.65
C LYS A 191 -1.56 -11.38 36.01
N ILE A 192 -1.53 -10.08 36.28
CA ILE A 192 -2.23 -9.49 37.42
C ILE A 192 -3.73 -9.53 37.12
N GLN A 193 -4.55 -10.03 38.05
CA GLN A 193 -6.01 -10.00 37.91
C GLN A 193 -6.51 -8.56 37.84
N LYS A 194 -7.64 -8.33 37.16
CA LYS A 194 -8.31 -7.02 37.17
C LYS A 194 -8.75 -6.72 38.60
N TYR A 195 -8.49 -5.50 39.06
CA TYR A 195 -9.03 -4.99 40.30
C TYR A 195 -10.56 -4.82 40.13
N ASP A 196 -11.33 -5.34 41.10
CA ASP A 196 -12.79 -5.15 41.20
C ASP A 196 -13.16 -3.70 41.52
#